data_AF-A0A3D0X7H7-F1
#
_entry.id   AF-A0A3D0X7H7-F1
#
_cell.length_a   1.000
_cell.length_b   1.000
_cell.length_c   1.000
_cell.angle_alpha   90.00
_cell.angle_beta   90.00
_cell.angle_gamma   90.00
#
_symmetry.space_group_name_H-M   'P 1'
#
loop_
_entity.id
_entity.type
_entity.pdbx_description
1 polymer ?
#
loop_
_entity_poly.entity_id
_entity_poly.type
_entity_poly.pdbx_seq_one_letter_code
_entity_poly.pdbx_strand_id
1 'polypeptide(L)'
;MTNKNCSIVQDLIPLYIDNLSSRESSELIEKHCKECTECQNYLNLAKEKIKTNSQSEETEKKITESLNRQRKHKIIKRVITAFLLIVFTFILGFVWHIVYSNSPMATNCIEEYYGKEIYSELNEGSSPGSRQVLQPIIKKVEKALKFTGNEKNAKKKFGELARYTPAYSSDIDEAKVVEANVTFLTAKLYHDTGYLWIKYSQYGYEKNGELSIGSSDIESRITLVKYGDEWTAVNVMEAP
;
A
#
# COMPACT_ATOMS: atom_id res chain seq x y z
N MET A 1 88.64 4.20 -7.45
CA MET A 1 89.11 2.99 -6.76
C MET A 1 87.93 2.42 -5.99
N THR A 2 87.40 1.26 -6.39
CA THR A 2 86.32 0.56 -5.67
C THR A 2 86.89 -0.03 -4.38
N ASN A 3 86.62 0.65 -3.26
CA ASN A 3 86.94 0.14 -1.93
C ASN A 3 85.89 -0.92 -1.56
N LYS A 4 86.30 -2.12 -1.10
CA LYS A 4 85.38 -3.19 -0.67
C LYS A 4 84.32 -2.72 0.34
N ASN A 5 84.62 -1.66 1.10
CA ASN A 5 83.70 -1.05 2.05
C ASN A 5 82.53 -0.32 1.38
N CYS A 6 82.70 0.24 0.16
CA CYS A 6 81.61 0.93 -0.54
C CYS A 6 80.49 -0.03 -0.94
N SER A 7 80.84 -1.24 -1.43
CA SER A 7 79.86 -2.26 -1.82
C SER A 7 79.04 -2.72 -0.61
N ILE A 8 79.69 -2.96 0.53
CA ILE A 8 79.03 -3.34 1.78
C ILE A 8 78.08 -2.22 2.24
N VAL A 9 78.51 -0.96 2.19
CA VAL A 9 77.67 0.17 2.59
C VAL A 9 76.48 0.35 1.65
N GLN A 10 76.66 0.21 0.34
CA GLN A 10 75.57 0.28 -0.63
C GLN A 10 74.52 -0.82 -0.44
N ASP A 11 74.93 -2.05 -0.12
CA ASP A 11 74.01 -3.16 0.17
C ASP A 11 73.20 -2.93 1.44
N LEU A 12 73.76 -2.20 2.42
CA LEU A 12 73.09 -1.90 3.69
C LEU A 12 72.22 -0.64 3.63
N ILE A 13 72.41 0.25 2.66
CA ILE A 13 71.63 1.50 2.52
C ILE A 13 70.11 1.26 2.42
N PRO A 14 69.61 0.30 1.63
CA PRO A 14 68.17 0.00 1.59
C PRO A 14 67.61 -0.35 2.98
N LEU A 15 68.31 -1.22 3.73
CA LEU A 15 67.92 -1.62 5.08
C LEU A 15 67.97 -0.45 6.07
N TYR A 16 68.92 0.47 5.90
CA TYR A 16 69.02 1.67 6.71
C TYR A 16 67.85 2.64 6.48
N ILE A 17 67.43 2.84 5.22
CA ILE A 17 66.31 3.73 4.93
C ILE A 17 64.98 3.13 5.40
N ASP A 18 64.85 1.80 5.38
CA ASP A 18 63.70 1.08 5.92
C ASP A 18 63.72 0.98 7.46
N ASN A 19 64.74 1.55 8.14
CA ASN A 19 64.97 1.44 9.59
C ASN A 19 65.08 0.00 10.11
N LEU A 20 65.59 -0.92 9.29
CA LEU A 20 65.78 -2.34 9.60
C LEU A 20 67.24 -2.69 9.91
N SER A 21 68.17 -1.73 9.82
CA SER A 21 69.58 -1.92 10.17
C SER A 21 69.80 -1.87 11.68
N SER A 22 70.78 -2.65 12.17
CA SER A 22 71.23 -2.54 13.56
C SER A 22 71.89 -1.17 13.82
N ARG A 23 72.00 -0.77 15.09
CA ARG A 23 72.66 0.48 15.47
C ARG A 23 74.11 0.55 14.99
N GLU A 24 74.85 -0.55 15.13
CA GLU A 24 76.23 -0.66 14.69
C GLU A 24 76.37 -0.49 13.16
N SER A 25 75.48 -1.11 12.39
CA SER A 25 75.46 -0.96 10.92
C SER A 25 75.07 0.47 10.50
N SER A 26 74.16 1.11 11.23
CA SER A 26 73.72 2.49 10.97
C SER A 26 74.85 3.49 11.21
N GLU A 27 75.59 3.35 12.31
CA GLU A 27 76.76 4.18 12.62
C GLU A 27 77.88 4.02 11.57
N LEU A 28 78.07 2.80 11.04
CA LEU A 28 79.02 2.51 9.97
C LEU A 28 78.63 3.19 8.64
N ILE A 29 77.36 3.13 8.26
CA ILE A 29 76.84 3.78 7.04
C ILE A 29 76.98 5.30 7.15
N GLU A 30 76.62 5.89 8.29
CA GLU A 30 76.72 7.33 8.52
C GLU A 30 78.16 7.84 8.48
N LYS A 31 79.09 7.10 9.10
CA LYS A 31 80.51 7.45 9.07
C LYS A 31 81.07 7.36 7.65
N HIS A 32 80.73 6.30 6.90
CA HIS A 32 81.22 6.11 5.54
C HIS A 32 80.64 7.13 4.56
N CYS A 33 79.34 7.44 4.63
CA CYS A 33 78.69 8.42 3.76
C CYS A 33 79.15 9.87 4.03
N LYS A 34 79.80 10.16 5.17
CA LYS A 34 80.46 11.46 5.41
C LYS A 34 81.78 11.60 4.66
N GLU A 35 82.47 10.49 4.42
CA GLU A 35 83.81 10.46 3.83
C GLU A 35 83.80 10.01 2.35
N CYS A 36 82.69 9.43 1.87
CA CYS A 36 82.53 8.88 0.52
C CYS A 36 81.34 9.51 -0.20
N THR A 37 81.63 10.37 -1.19
CA THR A 37 80.64 11.09 -1.99
C THR A 37 79.75 10.17 -2.83
N GLU A 38 80.27 9.04 -3.31
CA GLU A 38 79.50 8.05 -4.07
C GLU A 38 78.40 7.41 -3.22
N CYS A 39 78.73 6.99 -2.00
CA CYS A 39 77.77 6.38 -1.08
C CYS A 39 76.76 7.41 -0.54
N GLN A 40 77.18 8.66 -0.34
CA GLN A 40 76.28 9.75 0.01
C GLN A 40 75.25 10.02 -1.09
N ASN A 41 75.68 10.05 -2.36
CA ASN A 41 74.80 10.25 -3.50
C ASN A 41 73.80 9.10 -3.64
N TYR A 42 74.24 7.85 -3.45
CA TYR A 42 73.36 6.69 -3.48
C TYR A 42 72.30 6.73 -2.37
N LEU A 43 72.69 7.10 -1.14
CA LEU A 43 71.76 7.28 -0.02
C LEU A 43 70.71 8.36 -0.30
N ASN A 44 71.11 9.49 -0.90
CA ASN A 44 70.20 10.58 -1.23
C ASN A 44 69.20 10.18 -2.33
N LEU A 45 69.67 9.52 -3.40
CA LEU A 45 68.81 9.02 -4.48
C LEU A 45 67.77 8.02 -3.97
N ALA A 46 68.17 7.11 -3.07
CA ALA A 46 67.27 6.14 -2.47
C ALA A 46 66.21 6.81 -1.57
N LYS A 47 66.58 7.84 -0.80
CA LYS A 47 65.63 8.66 0.00
C LYS A 47 64.64 9.44 -0.87
N GLU A 48 65.10 10.04 -1.97
CA GLU A 48 64.23 10.76 -2.91
C GLU A 48 63.22 9.86 -3.60
N LYS A 49 63.62 8.63 -3.95
CA LYS A 49 62.74 7.63 -4.56
C LYS A 49 61.58 7.24 -3.63
N ILE A 50 61.85 7.05 -2.35
CA ILE A 50 60.82 6.72 -1.34
C ILE A 50 59.87 7.90 -1.12
N LYS A 51 60.39 9.12 -1.02
CA LYS A 51 59.57 10.33 -0.90
C LYS A 51 58.63 10.49 -2.11
N THR A 52 59.13 10.28 -3.31
CA THR A 52 58.35 10.37 -4.55
C THR A 52 57.24 9.32 -4.58
N ASN A 53 57.54 8.08 -4.20
CA ASN A 53 56.56 6.99 -4.17
C ASN A 53 55.46 7.21 -3.12
N SER A 54 55.81 7.73 -1.94
CA SER A 54 54.83 8.08 -0.91
C SER A 54 53.87 9.19 -1.35
N GLN A 55 54.37 10.17 -2.10
CA GLN A 55 53.58 11.28 -2.61
C GLN A 55 52.64 10.84 -3.75
N SER A 56 53.07 9.91 -4.61
CA SER A 56 52.18 9.32 -5.63
C SER A 56 51.06 8.48 -4.99
N GLU A 57 51.37 7.66 -3.99
CA GLU A 57 50.36 6.85 -3.29
C GLU A 57 49.31 7.68 -2.55
N GLU A 58 49.71 8.79 -1.91
CA GLU A 58 48.77 9.70 -1.25
C GLU A 58 47.86 10.43 -2.26
N THR A 59 48.43 10.79 -3.42
CA THR A 59 47.68 11.45 -4.50
C THR A 59 46.67 10.48 -5.13
N GLU A 60 47.06 9.23 -5.36
CA GLU A 60 46.17 8.18 -5.87
C GLU A 60 45.03 7.86 -4.89
N LYS A 61 45.33 7.79 -3.57
CA LYS A 61 44.29 7.63 -2.53
C LYS A 61 43.29 8.79 -2.53
N LYS A 62 43.75 10.04 -2.60
CA LYS A 62 42.84 11.21 -2.66
C LYS A 62 41.98 11.23 -3.92
N ILE A 63 42.55 10.87 -5.07
CA ILE A 63 41.81 10.80 -6.35
C ILE A 63 40.75 9.69 -6.28
N THR A 64 41.11 8.49 -5.82
CA THR A 64 40.18 7.35 -5.70
C THR A 64 39.05 7.62 -4.71
N GLU A 65 39.33 8.26 -3.57
CA GLU A 65 38.31 8.69 -2.61
C GLU A 65 37.35 9.74 -3.20
N SER A 66 37.88 10.73 -3.93
CA SER A 66 37.06 11.77 -4.55
C SER A 66 36.15 11.21 -5.66
N LEU A 67 36.64 10.28 -6.48
CA LEU A 67 35.88 9.61 -7.52
C LEU A 67 34.78 8.71 -6.93
N ASN A 68 35.09 7.98 -5.85
CA ASN A 68 34.12 7.16 -5.14
C ASN A 68 33.01 8.00 -4.50
N ARG A 69 33.34 9.19 -3.95
CA ARG A 69 32.34 10.12 -3.41
C ARG A 69 31.41 10.66 -4.50
N GLN A 70 31.95 11.05 -5.66
CA GLN A 70 31.12 11.51 -6.78
C GLN A 70 30.25 10.40 -7.38
N ARG A 71 30.75 9.15 -7.48
CA ARG A 71 29.95 8.00 -7.92
C ARG A 71 28.80 7.70 -6.97
N LYS A 72 29.05 7.73 -5.65
CA LYS A 72 28.00 7.55 -4.62
C LYS A 72 26.90 8.61 -4.74
N HIS A 73 27.25 9.88 -4.94
CA HIS A 73 26.25 10.94 -5.15
C HIS A 73 25.42 10.76 -6.42
N LYS A 74 26.03 10.30 -7.53
CA LYS A 74 25.28 10.01 -8.77
C LYS A 74 24.32 8.83 -8.60
N ILE A 75 24.72 7.78 -7.88
CA ILE A 75 23.87 6.62 -7.58
C ILE A 75 22.72 7.04 -6.67
N ILE A 76 23.00 7.77 -5.58
CA ILE A 76 21.98 8.26 -4.65
C ILE A 76 20.96 9.14 -5.37
N LYS A 77 21.39 10.06 -6.24
CA LYS A 77 20.48 10.88 -7.05
C LYS A 77 19.58 10.02 -7.94
N ARG A 78 20.13 9.02 -8.63
CA ARG A 78 19.34 8.10 -9.48
C ARG A 78 18.32 7.29 -8.67
N VAL A 79 18.72 6.80 -7.50
CA VAL A 79 17.82 6.04 -6.60
C VAL A 79 16.69 6.93 -6.09
N ILE A 80 16.98 8.16 -5.68
CA ILE A 80 15.96 9.12 -5.24
C ILE A 80 14.99 9.43 -6.38
N THR A 81 15.48 9.68 -7.59
CA THR A 81 14.61 9.95 -8.75
C THR A 81 13.74 8.75 -9.11
N ALA A 82 14.29 7.53 -9.11
CA ALA A 82 13.52 6.32 -9.34
C ALA A 82 12.45 6.10 -8.27
N PHE A 83 12.78 6.34 -7.00
CA PHE A 83 11.84 6.25 -5.89
C PHE A 83 10.70 7.26 -6.03
N LEU A 84 10.99 8.51 -6.38
CA LEU A 84 9.98 9.55 -6.61
C LEU A 84 9.02 9.17 -7.75
N LEU A 85 9.52 8.59 -8.83
CA LEU A 85 8.68 8.12 -9.94
C LEU A 85 7.73 7.01 -9.49
N ILE A 86 8.23 6.04 -8.73
CA ILE A 86 7.41 4.94 -8.19
C ILE A 86 6.32 5.48 -7.26
N VAL A 87 6.68 6.39 -6.34
CA VAL A 87 5.71 7.02 -5.44
C VAL A 87 4.66 7.80 -6.25
N PHE A 88 5.08 8.53 -7.29
CA PHE A 88 4.16 9.27 -8.14
C PHE A 88 3.18 8.36 -8.89
N THR A 89 3.63 7.22 -9.43
CA THR A 89 2.73 6.26 -10.08
C THR A 89 1.74 5.64 -9.09
N PHE A 90 2.17 5.35 -7.86
CA PHE A 90 1.27 4.89 -6.81
C PHE A 90 0.22 5.93 -6.44
N ILE A 91 0.61 7.21 -6.30
CA ILE A 91 -0.33 8.30 -6.02
C ILE A 91 -1.35 8.43 -7.15
N LEU A 92 -0.91 8.45 -8.42
CA LEU A 92 -1.82 8.52 -9.55
C LEU A 92 -2.78 7.33 -9.62
N GLY A 93 -2.29 6.12 -9.38
CA GLY A 93 -3.13 4.91 -9.33
C GLY A 93 -4.15 4.96 -8.19
N PHE A 94 -3.75 5.45 -7.01
CA PHE A 94 -4.62 5.59 -5.86
C PHE A 94 -5.70 6.67 -6.08
N VAL A 95 -5.33 7.83 -6.66
CA VAL A 95 -6.27 8.88 -7.03
C VAL A 95 -7.25 8.35 -8.08
N TRP A 96 -6.77 7.65 -9.11
CA TRP A 96 -7.64 7.07 -10.12
C TRP A 96 -8.60 6.03 -9.55
N HIS A 97 -8.13 5.17 -8.64
CA HIS A 97 -8.98 4.20 -7.94
C HIS A 97 -10.08 4.91 -7.13
N ILE A 98 -9.75 5.96 -6.37
CA ILE A 98 -10.73 6.75 -5.61
C ILE A 98 -11.75 7.40 -6.55
N VAL A 99 -11.32 7.98 -7.67
CA VAL A 99 -12.22 8.65 -8.61
C VAL A 99 -13.12 7.65 -9.33
N TYR A 100 -12.60 6.48 -9.71
CA TYR A 100 -13.39 5.43 -10.35
C TYR A 100 -14.40 4.80 -9.37
N SER A 101 -13.99 4.53 -8.13
CA SER A 101 -14.89 4.04 -7.09
C SER A 101 -15.96 5.05 -6.69
N ASN A 102 -15.65 6.35 -6.81
CA ASN A 102 -16.59 7.45 -6.58
C ASN A 102 -17.13 8.02 -7.90
N SER A 103 -17.14 7.24 -8.99
CA SER A 103 -17.59 7.76 -10.27
C SER A 103 -19.05 8.24 -10.13
N PRO A 104 -19.32 9.52 -10.46
CA PRO A 104 -20.61 10.15 -10.16
C PRO A 104 -21.76 9.55 -10.94
N MET A 105 -21.50 8.69 -11.94
CA MET A 105 -22.57 8.13 -12.77
C MET A 105 -23.51 7.24 -11.94
N ALA A 106 -22.99 6.38 -11.08
CA ALA A 106 -23.84 5.52 -10.23
C ALA A 106 -24.58 6.33 -9.15
N THR A 107 -23.90 7.28 -8.52
CA THR A 107 -24.49 8.16 -7.48
C THR A 107 -25.59 9.04 -8.07
N ASN A 108 -25.37 9.58 -9.28
CA ASN A 108 -26.36 10.41 -9.97
C ASN A 108 -27.61 9.61 -10.35
N CYS A 109 -27.48 8.36 -10.81
CA CYS A 109 -28.64 7.53 -11.17
C CYS A 109 -29.50 7.17 -9.96
N ILE A 110 -28.89 6.87 -8.81
CA ILE A 110 -29.62 6.51 -7.59
C ILE A 110 -30.26 7.76 -6.97
N GLU A 111 -29.54 8.89 -6.91
CA GLU A 111 -30.10 10.16 -6.46
C GLU A 111 -31.25 10.64 -7.38
N GLU A 112 -31.14 10.43 -8.69
CA GLU A 112 -32.20 10.71 -9.65
C GLU A 112 -33.43 9.81 -9.41
N TYR A 113 -33.25 8.52 -9.13
CA TYR A 113 -34.34 7.59 -8.87
C TYR A 113 -35.11 7.91 -7.58
N TYR A 114 -34.39 8.09 -6.47
CA TYR A 114 -35.01 8.38 -5.17
C TYR A 114 -35.45 9.84 -5.02
N GLY A 115 -34.83 10.75 -5.77
CA GLY A 115 -34.90 12.16 -5.52
C GLY A 115 -33.96 12.57 -4.38
N LYS A 116 -33.37 13.76 -4.53
CA LYS A 116 -32.36 14.30 -3.60
C LYS A 116 -32.79 14.34 -2.14
N GLU A 117 -34.05 14.65 -1.86
CA GLU A 117 -34.60 14.72 -0.51
C GLU A 117 -34.56 13.35 0.19
N ILE A 118 -35.12 12.32 -0.47
CA ILE A 118 -35.15 10.96 0.07
C ILE A 118 -33.72 10.40 0.16
N TYR A 119 -32.89 10.59 -0.86
CA TYR A 119 -31.52 10.07 -0.86
C TYR A 119 -30.66 10.67 0.26
N SER A 120 -30.92 11.94 0.64
CA SER A 120 -30.19 12.60 1.72
C SER A 120 -30.38 11.94 3.10
N GLU A 121 -31.45 11.16 3.30
CA GLU A 121 -31.70 10.41 4.53
C GLU A 121 -30.55 9.46 4.91
N LEU A 122 -29.82 8.91 3.92
CA LEU A 122 -28.64 8.06 4.14
C LEU A 122 -27.54 8.77 4.94
N ASN A 123 -27.47 10.09 4.84
CA ASN A 123 -26.47 10.92 5.51
C ASN A 123 -26.93 11.46 6.87
N GLU A 124 -28.20 11.30 7.24
CA GLU A 124 -28.75 11.84 8.49
C GLU A 124 -28.33 11.04 9.74
N GLY A 125 -27.80 9.84 9.56
CA GLY A 125 -27.48 8.93 10.67
C GLY A 125 -28.73 8.37 11.36
N SER A 126 -28.53 7.42 12.27
CA SER A 126 -29.63 6.72 12.94
C SER A 126 -29.95 7.28 14.31
N SER A 127 -31.22 7.30 14.66
CA SER A 127 -31.61 7.55 16.06
C SER A 127 -31.06 6.44 16.98
N PRO A 128 -30.65 6.75 18.22
CA PRO A 128 -30.16 5.76 19.17
C PRO A 128 -31.19 4.64 19.38
N GLY A 129 -30.74 3.39 19.30
CA GLY A 129 -31.61 2.22 19.52
C GLY A 129 -32.48 1.81 18.32
N SER A 130 -32.57 2.61 17.24
CA SER A 130 -33.37 2.28 16.05
C SER A 130 -33.04 0.90 15.48
N ARG A 131 -31.76 0.52 15.42
CA ARG A 131 -31.32 -0.80 14.95
C ARG A 131 -31.92 -1.93 15.79
N GLN A 132 -32.03 -1.77 17.10
CA GLN A 132 -32.58 -2.79 18.00
C GLN A 132 -34.09 -2.89 17.85
N VAL A 133 -34.78 -1.75 17.82
CA VAL A 133 -36.24 -1.66 17.61
C VAL A 133 -36.65 -2.29 16.27
N LEU A 134 -35.84 -2.09 15.21
CA LEU A 134 -36.14 -2.58 13.87
C LEU A 134 -35.57 -3.98 13.56
N GLN A 135 -34.92 -4.65 14.51
CA GLN A 135 -34.48 -6.04 14.32
C GLN A 135 -35.58 -6.98 13.81
N PRO A 136 -36.84 -6.91 14.28
CA PRO A 136 -37.91 -7.77 13.76
C PRO A 136 -38.17 -7.56 12.25
N ILE A 137 -38.12 -6.30 11.79
CA ILE A 137 -38.26 -5.96 10.36
C ILE A 137 -37.08 -6.49 9.57
N ILE A 138 -35.84 -6.29 10.04
CA ILE A 138 -34.62 -6.78 9.36
C ILE A 138 -34.67 -8.31 9.23
N LYS A 139 -35.02 -9.04 10.29
CA LYS A 139 -35.19 -10.50 10.24
C LYS A 139 -36.30 -10.93 9.28
N LYS A 140 -37.36 -10.12 9.12
CA LYS A 140 -38.42 -10.39 8.16
C LYS A 140 -37.95 -10.18 6.72
N VAL A 141 -37.10 -9.19 6.46
CA VAL A 141 -36.42 -8.98 5.17
C VAL A 141 -35.49 -10.17 4.85
N GLU A 142 -34.64 -10.59 5.79
CA GLU A 142 -33.76 -11.75 5.59
C GLU A 142 -34.53 -13.03 5.22
N LYS A 143 -35.71 -13.22 5.82
CA LYS A 143 -36.61 -14.34 5.49
C LYS A 143 -37.27 -14.16 4.13
N ALA A 144 -37.63 -12.94 3.73
CA ALA A 144 -38.19 -12.64 2.41
C ALA A 144 -37.15 -12.90 1.30
N LEU A 145 -35.91 -12.45 1.48
CA LEU A 145 -34.81 -12.73 0.55
C LEU A 145 -34.53 -14.22 0.38
N LYS A 146 -34.89 -15.08 1.33
CA LYS A 146 -34.69 -16.54 1.21
C LYS A 146 -35.98 -17.28 0.86
N PHE A 147 -37.07 -16.56 0.62
CA PHE A 147 -38.36 -17.18 0.35
C PHE A 147 -38.42 -17.73 -1.06
N THR A 148 -38.89 -18.97 -1.18
CA THR A 148 -39.22 -19.61 -2.45
C THR A 148 -40.73 -19.86 -2.51
N GLY A 149 -41.33 -19.61 -3.68
CA GLY A 149 -42.76 -19.74 -3.92
C GLY A 149 -43.31 -18.61 -4.77
N ASN A 150 -44.63 -18.57 -4.96
CA ASN A 150 -45.27 -17.57 -5.81
C ASN A 150 -45.52 -16.23 -5.09
N GLU A 151 -45.74 -15.20 -5.92
CA GLU A 151 -45.99 -13.82 -5.52
C GLU A 151 -47.13 -13.69 -4.49
N LYS A 152 -48.24 -14.39 -4.71
CA LYS A 152 -49.42 -14.34 -3.82
C LYS A 152 -49.09 -14.83 -2.41
N ASN A 153 -48.34 -15.92 -2.29
CA ASN A 153 -47.90 -16.45 -1.01
C ASN A 153 -46.87 -15.55 -0.34
N ALA A 154 -45.96 -14.96 -1.13
CA ALA A 154 -45.00 -13.97 -0.65
C ALA A 154 -45.72 -12.74 -0.06
N LYS A 155 -46.64 -12.13 -0.80
CA LYS A 155 -47.42 -10.95 -0.35
C LYS A 155 -48.23 -11.26 0.91
N LYS A 156 -48.88 -12.42 0.99
CA LYS A 156 -49.61 -12.85 2.18
C LYS A 156 -48.70 -12.97 3.42
N LYS A 157 -47.48 -13.46 3.26
CA LYS A 157 -46.55 -13.73 4.36
C LYS A 157 -45.74 -12.50 4.79
N PHE A 158 -45.34 -11.67 3.83
CA PHE A 158 -44.40 -10.58 4.05
C PHE A 158 -44.99 -9.19 3.89
N GLY A 159 -46.19 -9.05 3.32
CA GLY A 159 -46.78 -7.75 3.01
C GLY A 159 -45.94 -7.02 1.97
N GLU A 160 -45.62 -5.76 2.21
CA GLU A 160 -44.78 -4.96 1.31
C GLU A 160 -43.34 -5.47 1.19
N LEU A 161 -42.83 -6.15 2.22
CA LEU A 161 -41.50 -6.78 2.18
C LEU A 161 -41.44 -7.97 1.21
N ALA A 162 -42.57 -8.39 0.64
CA ALA A 162 -42.59 -9.39 -0.43
C ALA A 162 -41.82 -8.92 -1.68
N ARG A 163 -41.59 -7.61 -1.83
CA ARG A 163 -40.77 -7.03 -2.91
C ARG A 163 -39.37 -7.64 -2.98
N TYR A 164 -38.78 -8.01 -1.85
CA TYR A 164 -37.46 -8.63 -1.76
C TYR A 164 -37.46 -10.13 -2.10
N THR A 165 -38.61 -10.73 -2.38
CA THR A 165 -38.67 -12.15 -2.70
C THR A 165 -38.33 -12.37 -4.18
N PRO A 166 -37.62 -13.45 -4.53
CA PRO A 166 -37.41 -13.90 -5.91
C PRO A 166 -38.69 -14.02 -6.74
N ALA A 167 -39.84 -14.24 -6.07
CA ALA A 167 -41.14 -14.40 -6.70
C ALA A 167 -41.61 -13.17 -7.50
N TYR A 168 -41.03 -12.00 -7.23
CA TYR A 168 -41.29 -10.75 -7.94
C TYR A 168 -40.29 -10.48 -9.08
N SER A 169 -39.21 -11.27 -9.19
CA SER A 169 -38.30 -11.29 -10.34
C SER A 169 -38.78 -12.34 -11.33
N SER A 170 -39.00 -11.95 -12.58
CA SER A 170 -39.99 -12.52 -13.50
C SER A 170 -39.80 -13.95 -14.02
N ASP A 171 -38.74 -14.68 -13.69
CA ASP A 171 -38.34 -15.81 -14.55
C ASP A 171 -37.97 -17.12 -13.85
N ILE A 172 -38.18 -17.31 -12.54
CA ILE A 172 -37.54 -18.45 -11.88
C ILE A 172 -38.40 -19.13 -10.82
N ASP A 173 -39.24 -20.06 -11.29
CA ASP A 173 -40.07 -20.95 -10.46
C ASP A 173 -39.27 -21.94 -9.60
N GLU A 174 -37.96 -22.11 -9.82
CA GLU A 174 -37.14 -23.12 -9.14
C GLU A 174 -35.79 -22.65 -8.55
N ALA A 175 -35.43 -21.36 -8.60
CA ALA A 175 -34.16 -20.90 -8.06
C ALA A 175 -34.12 -21.06 -6.54
N LYS A 176 -33.10 -21.78 -6.06
CA LYS A 176 -32.81 -21.82 -4.63
C LYS A 176 -31.88 -20.66 -4.32
N VAL A 177 -32.37 -19.70 -3.53
CA VAL A 177 -31.50 -18.66 -2.98
C VAL A 177 -30.53 -19.30 -2.01
N VAL A 178 -29.25 -19.31 -2.37
CA VAL A 178 -28.18 -19.93 -1.57
C VAL A 178 -27.58 -18.90 -0.62
N GLU A 179 -27.46 -17.65 -1.07
CA GLU A 179 -26.82 -16.60 -0.32
C GLU A 179 -27.67 -15.33 -0.33
N ALA A 180 -27.90 -14.78 0.87
CA ALA A 180 -28.54 -13.48 1.03
C ALA A 180 -27.96 -12.77 2.26
N ASN A 181 -27.67 -11.49 2.11
CA ASN A 181 -27.16 -10.64 3.18
C ASN A 181 -27.96 -9.33 3.25
N VAL A 182 -28.16 -8.84 4.47
CA VAL A 182 -28.79 -7.55 4.73
C VAL A 182 -27.89 -6.74 5.65
N THR A 183 -27.56 -5.54 5.23
CA THR A 183 -26.82 -4.56 6.00
C THR A 183 -27.74 -3.40 6.35
N PHE A 184 -27.86 -3.10 7.64
CA PHE A 184 -28.53 -1.87 8.10
C PHE A 184 -27.65 -0.66 7.78
N LEU A 185 -28.20 0.32 7.07
CA LEU A 185 -27.52 1.58 6.76
C LEU A 185 -27.92 2.66 7.77
N THR A 186 -29.17 3.11 7.72
CA THR A 186 -29.69 4.12 8.63
C THR A 186 -31.19 3.98 8.87
N ALA A 187 -31.69 4.51 9.99
CA ALA A 187 -33.11 4.58 10.26
C ALA A 187 -33.46 5.73 11.20
N LYS A 188 -34.58 6.38 10.92
CA LYS A 188 -35.15 7.43 11.76
C LYS A 188 -36.59 7.09 12.07
N LEU A 189 -36.89 7.08 13.36
CA LEU A 189 -38.20 6.73 13.89
C LEU A 189 -38.81 7.97 14.53
N TYR A 190 -39.96 8.39 14.01
CA TYR A 190 -40.80 9.43 14.59
C TYR A 190 -41.86 8.78 15.50
N HIS A 191 -42.91 9.53 15.84
CA HIS A 191 -43.96 9.05 16.75
C HIS A 191 -44.69 7.81 16.20
N ASP A 192 -45.17 7.90 14.97
CA ASP A 192 -46.00 6.90 14.29
C ASP A 192 -45.49 6.53 12.89
N THR A 193 -44.44 7.20 12.41
CA THR A 193 -43.87 7.02 11.08
C THR A 193 -42.35 6.93 11.15
N GLY A 194 -41.73 6.38 10.14
CA GLY A 194 -40.28 6.29 10.08
C GLY A 194 -39.81 5.70 8.77
N TYR A 195 -38.49 5.61 8.64
CA TYR A 195 -37.87 4.94 7.52
C TYR A 195 -36.70 4.06 7.98
N LEU A 196 -36.40 3.08 7.15
CA LEU A 196 -35.25 2.20 7.29
C LEU A 196 -34.58 2.07 5.92
N TRP A 197 -33.30 2.44 5.88
CA TRP A 197 -32.43 2.15 4.77
C TRP A 197 -31.63 0.88 5.07
N ILE A 198 -31.67 -0.03 4.11
CA ILE A 198 -30.83 -1.23 4.09
C ILE A 198 -30.08 -1.30 2.78
N LYS A 199 -28.98 -2.04 2.81
CA LYS A 199 -28.31 -2.56 1.62
C LYS A 199 -28.41 -4.07 1.63
N TYR A 200 -28.72 -4.68 0.51
CA TYR A 200 -28.84 -6.13 0.45
C TYR A 200 -28.23 -6.71 -0.80
N SER A 201 -27.84 -7.99 -0.70
CA SER A 201 -27.43 -8.81 -1.83
C SER A 201 -28.11 -10.16 -1.75
N GLN A 202 -28.39 -10.76 -2.90
CA GLN A 202 -29.06 -12.02 -3.03
C GLN A 202 -28.56 -12.75 -4.28
N TYR A 203 -28.21 -14.02 -4.10
CA TYR A 203 -27.77 -14.88 -5.19
C TYR A 203 -28.51 -16.22 -5.15
N GLY A 204 -29.26 -16.49 -6.21
CA GLY A 204 -29.99 -17.73 -6.45
C GLY A 204 -29.32 -18.51 -7.57
N TYR A 205 -29.16 -19.82 -7.36
CA TYR A 205 -28.54 -20.71 -8.33
C TYR A 205 -29.53 -21.77 -8.79
N GLU A 206 -29.39 -22.18 -10.04
CA GLU A 206 -30.09 -23.33 -10.61
C GLU A 206 -29.47 -24.64 -10.12
N LYS A 207 -30.15 -25.76 -10.39
CA LYS A 207 -29.68 -27.11 -10.01
C LYS A 207 -28.34 -27.49 -10.65
N ASN A 208 -28.02 -26.92 -11.81
CA ASN A 208 -26.75 -27.12 -12.52
C ASN A 208 -25.59 -26.25 -11.96
N GLY A 209 -25.86 -25.37 -10.99
CA GLY A 209 -24.89 -24.45 -10.40
C GLY A 209 -24.75 -23.11 -11.12
N GLU A 210 -25.52 -22.84 -12.17
CA GLU A 210 -25.53 -21.54 -12.84
C GLU A 210 -26.25 -20.48 -12.01
N LEU A 211 -25.76 -19.24 -12.06
CA LEU A 211 -26.39 -18.11 -11.39
C LEU A 211 -27.69 -17.76 -12.11
N SER A 212 -28.80 -17.84 -11.39
CA SER A 212 -30.15 -17.61 -11.88
C SER A 212 -30.65 -16.21 -11.50
N ILE A 213 -30.44 -15.79 -10.25
CA ILE A 213 -30.79 -14.47 -9.72
C ILE A 213 -29.55 -13.88 -9.06
N GLY A 214 -29.22 -12.64 -9.40
CA GLY A 214 -28.12 -11.91 -8.76
C GLY A 214 -28.49 -10.45 -8.56
N SER A 215 -28.64 -10.05 -7.31
CA SER A 215 -28.74 -8.65 -6.89
C SER A 215 -27.58 -8.38 -5.93
N SER A 216 -26.82 -7.32 -6.18
CA SER A 216 -25.60 -7.03 -5.43
C SER A 216 -25.61 -5.60 -4.94
N ASP A 217 -25.45 -5.42 -3.62
CA ASP A 217 -25.30 -4.10 -2.99
C ASP A 217 -26.46 -3.13 -3.30
N ILE A 218 -27.68 -3.65 -3.40
CA ILE A 218 -28.85 -2.84 -3.71
C ILE A 218 -29.28 -2.05 -2.47
N GLU A 219 -29.25 -0.72 -2.59
CA GLU A 219 -29.78 0.19 -1.58
C GLU A 219 -31.30 0.29 -1.69
N SER A 220 -31.98 0.07 -0.58
CA SER A 220 -33.43 0.05 -0.51
C SER A 220 -33.95 0.82 0.71
N ARG A 221 -34.99 1.62 0.47
CA ARG A 221 -35.70 2.38 1.48
C ARG A 221 -37.03 1.73 1.81
N ILE A 222 -37.24 1.45 3.09
CA ILE A 222 -38.49 0.92 3.64
C ILE A 222 -39.18 2.04 4.40
N THR A 223 -40.41 2.37 4.00
CA THR A 223 -41.28 3.26 4.76
C THR A 223 -41.99 2.47 5.85
N LEU A 224 -41.95 2.98 7.07
CA LEU A 224 -42.47 2.34 8.27
C LEU A 224 -43.60 3.16 8.89
N VAL A 225 -44.63 2.46 9.34
CA VAL A 225 -45.72 3.02 10.18
C VAL A 225 -45.84 2.18 11.44
N LYS A 226 -46.06 2.85 12.57
CA LYS A 226 -46.25 2.21 13.87
C LYS A 226 -47.74 1.97 14.13
N TYR A 227 -48.13 0.71 14.27
CA TYR A 227 -49.47 0.31 14.68
C TYR A 227 -49.40 -0.23 16.11
N GLY A 228 -49.90 0.54 17.08
CA GLY A 228 -49.71 0.24 18.50
C GLY A 228 -48.22 0.30 18.86
N ASP A 229 -47.67 -0.84 19.28
CA ASP A 229 -46.24 -0.97 19.64
C ASP A 229 -45.37 -1.59 18.53
N GLU A 230 -45.97 -1.97 17.39
CA GLU A 230 -45.26 -2.66 16.32
C GLU A 230 -45.03 -1.76 15.11
N TRP A 231 -43.79 -1.76 14.61
CA TRP A 231 -43.45 -1.15 13.33
C TRP A 231 -43.78 -2.09 12.18
N THR A 232 -44.43 -1.56 11.14
CA THR A 232 -44.81 -2.30 9.93
C THR A 232 -44.32 -1.59 8.69
N ALA A 233 -43.78 -2.36 7.73
CA ALA A 233 -43.42 -1.85 6.42
C ALA A 233 -44.67 -1.61 5.57
N VAL A 234 -44.82 -0.39 5.05
CA VAL A 234 -45.98 0.02 4.23
C VAL A 234 -45.60 0.44 2.81
N ASN A 235 -44.31 0.59 2.53
CA ASN A 235 -43.79 0.78 1.18
C ASN A 235 -42.31 0.38 1.12
N VAL A 236 -41.88 -0.14 -0.02
CA VAL A 236 -40.48 -0.47 -0.33
C VAL A 236 -40.11 0.21 -1.64
N MET A 237 -39.03 0.98 -1.62
CA MET A 237 -38.39 1.53 -2.81
C MET A 237 -37.01 0.88 -2.95
N GLU A 238 -36.64 0.54 -4.18
CA GLU A 238 -35.44 -0.21 -4.47
C GLU A 238 -34.86 0.31 -5.79
N ALA A 239 -33.58 0.68 -5.76
CA ALA A 239 -32.90 1.12 -6.98
C ALA A 239 -32.80 -0.06 -7.97
N PRO A 240 -33.00 0.20 -9.27
CA PRO A 240 -32.86 -0.81 -10.32
C PRO A 240 -31.43 -1.36 -10.46
#